data_AF-A0A543CMD8-F1
#
_entry.id   AF-A0A543CMD8-F1
#
_cell.length_a   1.000
_cell.length_b   1.000
_cell.length_c   1.000
_cell.angle_alpha   90.00
_cell.angle_beta   90.00
_cell.angle_gamma   90.00
#
_symmetry.space_group_name_H-M   'P 1'
#
loop_
_entity.id
_entity.type
_entity.pdbx_description
1 polymer ?
#
loop_
_entity_poly.entity_id
_entity_poly.type
_entity_poly.pdbx_seq_one_letter_code
_entity_poly.pdbx_strand_id
1 'polypeptide(L)'
;MAVSRFGEVRIPKVGRVRFRRSRAVPEAVKSFRITRDGAGRWHVAFAAVPAPGTGEIVGVDWVEKTSTDLARRFDVIGVEALKIAAMTRSARGTVAEPGRRVARKRGLNRGILASGWGQPEHKALGRVVKVNPRYTSQTRNTCGHTARESRESQALFRCVACGHQDNADVNAARDIADSPAGRAVAARGGSISPGPTNREPQLLLLPG
;
A
#
# COMPACT_ATOMS: atom_id res chain seq x y z
N MET A 1 -0.05 -12.00 38.43
CA MET A 1 -1.17 -11.06 38.66
C MET A 1 -2.25 -11.33 37.60
N ALA A 2 -3.50 -11.58 38.00
CA ALA A 2 -4.58 -11.86 37.06
C ALA A 2 -4.99 -10.59 36.30
N VAL A 3 -4.93 -10.61 34.97
CA VAL A 3 -5.38 -9.49 34.14
C VAL A 3 -6.90 -9.41 34.20
N SER A 4 -7.45 -8.30 34.67
CA SER A 4 -8.90 -8.06 34.71
C SER A 4 -9.55 -8.33 33.35
N ARG A 5 -10.66 -9.10 33.34
CA ARG A 5 -11.46 -9.40 32.14
C ARG A 5 -12.04 -8.15 31.47
N PHE A 6 -12.08 -7.04 32.20
CA PHE A 6 -12.61 -5.76 31.73
C PHE A 6 -11.51 -4.70 31.70
N GLY A 7 -11.59 -3.82 30.69
CA GLY A 7 -10.80 -2.59 30.58
C GLY A 7 -11.73 -1.40 30.44
N GLU A 8 -11.16 -0.20 30.51
CA GLU A 8 -11.88 1.05 30.31
C GLU A 8 -11.11 1.96 29.36
N VAL A 9 -11.84 2.69 28.51
CA VAL A 9 -11.26 3.69 27.61
C VAL A 9 -12.09 4.97 27.67
N ARG A 10 -11.43 6.13 27.64
CA ARG A 10 -12.12 7.42 27.53
C ARG A 10 -12.36 7.74 26.07
N ILE A 11 -13.62 7.79 25.68
CA ILE A 11 -14.06 8.14 24.33
C ILE A 11 -14.42 9.63 24.31
N PRO A 12 -13.86 10.44 23.39
CA PRO A 12 -14.26 11.84 23.26
C PRO A 12 -15.78 11.97 23.11
N LYS A 13 -16.39 12.90 23.85
CA LYS A 13 -17.84 13.20 23.85
C LYS A 13 -18.76 12.10 24.41
N VAL A 14 -18.28 10.89 24.63
CA VAL A 14 -19.08 9.77 25.20
C VAL A 14 -18.70 9.48 26.65
N GLY A 15 -17.44 9.73 27.04
CA GLY A 15 -16.95 9.51 28.40
C GLY A 15 -16.22 8.17 28.57
N ARG A 16 -16.11 7.70 29.81
CA ARG A 16 -15.45 6.43 30.16
C ARG A 16 -16.36 5.26 29.80
N VAL A 17 -15.87 4.37 28.94
CA VAL A 17 -16.61 3.18 28.50
C VAL A 17 -15.86 1.93 28.89
N ARG A 18 -16.54 1.05 29.63
CA ARG A 18 -16.04 -0.26 30.03
C ARG A 18 -16.23 -1.26 28.90
N PHE A 19 -15.20 -2.04 28.60
CA PHE A 19 -15.22 -3.07 27.57
C PHE A 19 -14.64 -4.39 28.08
N ARG A 20 -15.06 -5.50 27.49
CA ARG A 20 -14.48 -6.82 27.78
C ARG A 20 -13.19 -6.99 26.98
N ARG A 21 -12.10 -7.33 27.66
CA ARG A 21 -10.81 -7.61 27.01
C ARG A 21 -10.86 -9.01 26.38
N SER A 22 -10.60 -9.10 25.08
CA SER A 22 -10.38 -10.37 24.38
C SER A 22 -8.92 -10.84 24.50
N ARG A 23 -7.98 -9.90 24.71
CA ARG A 23 -6.55 -10.13 24.92
C ARG A 23 -5.94 -9.04 25.80
N ALA A 24 -4.73 -9.27 26.29
CA ALA A 24 -3.95 -8.23 26.96
C ALA A 24 -3.75 -7.03 26.01
N VAL A 25 -3.86 -5.82 26.56
CA VAL A 25 -3.64 -4.57 25.80
C VAL A 25 -2.24 -4.09 26.17
N PRO A 26 -1.32 -3.89 25.21
CA PRO A 26 0.01 -3.37 25.49
C PRO A 26 -0.04 -2.01 26.19
N GLU A 27 0.95 -1.69 27.00
CA GLU A 27 1.02 -0.39 27.68
C GLU A 27 1.29 0.76 26.69
N ALA A 28 2.03 0.49 25.61
CA ALA A 28 2.46 1.48 24.61
C ALA A 28 1.40 1.77 23.51
N VAL A 29 0.12 1.90 23.88
CA VAL A 29 -0.95 2.20 22.93
C VAL A 29 -1.12 3.71 22.77
N LYS A 30 -0.95 4.20 21.55
CA LYS A 30 -1.09 5.64 21.22
C LYS A 30 -2.49 6.02 20.75
N SER A 31 -3.26 5.07 20.23
CA SER A 31 -4.61 5.33 19.73
C SER A 31 -5.48 4.08 19.76
N PHE A 32 -6.78 4.25 19.61
CA PHE A 32 -7.74 3.16 19.51
C PHE A 32 -8.78 3.49 18.43
N ARG A 33 -9.37 2.44 17.85
CA ARG A 33 -10.48 2.54 16.90
C ARG A 33 -11.68 1.81 17.46
N ILE A 34 -12.84 2.44 17.35
CA ILE A 34 -14.12 1.84 17.67
C ILE A 34 -14.81 1.46 16.37
N THR A 35 -15.24 0.21 16.27
CA THR A 35 -15.98 -0.29 15.09
C THR A 35 -17.24 -1.01 15.53
N ARG A 36 -18.29 -0.89 14.71
CA ARG A 36 -19.49 -1.72 14.83
C ARG A 36 -19.47 -2.76 13.71
N ASP A 37 -19.57 -4.03 14.05
CA ASP A 37 -19.61 -5.10 13.05
C ASP A 37 -21.01 -5.24 12.41
N GLY A 38 -21.13 -6.12 11.41
CA GLY A 38 -22.40 -6.34 10.70
C GLY A 38 -23.50 -6.99 11.56
N ALA A 39 -23.16 -7.56 12.71
CA ALA A 39 -24.10 -8.08 13.69
C ALA A 39 -24.47 -7.04 14.77
N GLY A 40 -23.99 -5.79 14.61
CA GLY A 40 -24.30 -4.69 15.51
C GLY A 40 -23.43 -4.63 16.77
N ARG A 41 -22.42 -5.51 16.92
CA ARG A 41 -21.54 -5.53 18.10
C ARG A 41 -20.45 -4.47 17.98
N TRP A 42 -20.16 -3.81 19.10
CA TRP A 42 -19.11 -2.82 19.20
C TRP A 42 -17.78 -3.44 19.62
N HIS A 43 -16.72 -3.05 18.94
CA HIS A 43 -15.35 -3.49 19.18
C HIS A 43 -14.45 -2.27 19.38
N VAL A 44 -13.55 -2.36 20.35
CA VAL A 44 -12.45 -1.41 20.53
C VAL A 44 -11.14 -2.12 20.19
N ALA A 45 -10.42 -1.59 19.21
CA ALA A 45 -9.12 -2.09 18.79
C ALA A 45 -8.05 -1.05 19.12
N PHE A 46 -7.06 -1.46 19.89
CA PHE A 46 -5.94 -0.60 20.28
C PHE A 46 -4.81 -0.72 19.25
N ALA A 47 -4.33 0.42 18.77
CA ALA A 47 -3.17 0.49 17.89
C ALA A 47 -1.91 0.43 18.76
N ALA A 48 -1.29 -0.74 18.77
CA ALA A 48 0.06 -0.91 19.28
C ALA A 48 1.03 -0.80 18.09
N VAL A 49 2.19 -0.17 18.31
CA VAL A 49 3.30 -0.29 17.36
C VAL A 49 3.73 -1.76 17.39
N PRO A 50 3.62 -2.52 16.30
CA PRO A 50 4.07 -3.91 16.31
C PRO A 50 5.58 -3.95 16.52
N ALA A 51 6.07 -4.95 17.26
CA ALA A 51 7.48 -5.29 17.22
C ALA A 51 7.86 -5.64 15.77
N PRO A 52 9.05 -5.23 15.27
CA PRO A 52 9.47 -5.55 13.90
C PRO A 52 9.35 -7.05 13.62
N GLY A 53 8.72 -7.42 12.49
CA GLY A 53 8.74 -8.80 11.96
C GLY A 53 7.44 -9.59 11.98
N THR A 54 6.30 -9.06 12.46
CA THR A 54 5.04 -9.83 12.51
C THR A 54 4.13 -9.69 11.28
N GLY A 55 4.46 -8.86 10.30
CA GLY A 55 3.74 -8.76 9.02
C GLY A 55 2.27 -8.31 9.09
N GLU A 56 1.70 -8.10 10.28
CA GLU A 56 0.30 -7.72 10.45
C GLU A 56 0.12 -6.24 10.82
N ILE A 57 -0.55 -5.55 9.90
CA ILE A 57 -1.03 -4.16 9.89
C ILE A 57 0.05 -3.09 9.69
N VAL A 58 0.42 -3.00 8.42
CA VAL A 58 1.09 -1.87 7.78
C VAL A 58 0.03 -0.79 7.51
N GLY A 59 -0.13 0.18 8.42
CA GLY A 59 -1.16 1.22 8.34
C GLY A 59 -0.92 2.27 7.26
N VAL A 60 -1.79 3.29 7.21
CA VAL A 60 -1.66 4.51 6.39
C VAL A 60 -0.25 5.11 6.50
N ASP A 61 0.37 5.00 7.67
CA ASP A 61 1.73 5.48 7.95
C ASP A 61 2.80 4.89 7.04
N TRP A 62 2.71 3.60 6.68
CA TRP A 62 3.69 3.01 5.75
C TRP A 62 3.49 3.48 4.32
N VAL A 63 2.24 3.50 3.85
CA VAL A 63 1.91 4.04 2.52
C VAL A 63 2.42 5.48 2.40
N GLU A 64 2.22 6.28 3.45
CA GLU A 64 2.69 7.64 3.53
C GLU A 64 4.22 7.72 3.46
N LYS A 65 4.92 6.98 4.34
CA LYS A 65 6.39 6.95 4.38
C LYS A 65 7.01 6.45 3.08
N THR A 66 6.54 5.32 2.56
CA THR A 66 7.08 4.70 1.35
C THR A 66 6.85 5.57 0.12
N SER A 67 5.66 6.13 -0.06
CA SER A 67 5.40 7.03 -1.19
C SER A 67 6.20 8.33 -1.10
N THR A 68 6.41 8.87 0.11
CA THR A 68 7.29 10.02 0.33
C THR A 68 8.76 9.68 0.06
N ASP A 69 9.25 8.53 0.51
CA ASP A 69 10.62 8.06 0.25
C ASP A 69 10.89 7.92 -1.25
N LEU A 70 9.98 7.26 -1.97
CA LEU A 70 10.08 7.11 -3.43
C LEU A 70 10.10 8.47 -4.13
N ALA A 71 9.18 9.38 -3.77
CA ALA A 71 9.11 10.72 -4.35
C ALA A 71 10.35 11.58 -4.06
N ARG A 72 11.04 11.35 -2.94
CA ARG A 72 12.27 12.07 -2.57
C ARG A 72 13.51 11.52 -3.27
N ARG A 73 13.60 10.21 -3.45
CA ARG A 73 14.81 9.53 -3.92
C ARG A 73 14.93 9.42 -5.43
N PHE A 74 13.80 9.41 -6.14
CA PHE A 74 13.79 9.16 -7.58
C PHE A 74 13.25 10.36 -8.35
N ASP A 75 13.94 10.75 -9.41
CA ASP A 75 13.51 11.80 -10.34
C ASP A 75 12.36 11.35 -11.24
N VAL A 76 12.21 10.03 -11.39
CA VAL A 76 11.20 9.38 -12.22
C VAL A 76 10.65 8.18 -11.49
N ILE A 77 9.32 8.03 -11.47
CA ILE A 77 8.66 6.87 -10.89
C ILE A 77 7.73 6.23 -11.95
N GLY A 78 8.12 5.07 -12.45
CA GLY A 78 7.26 4.25 -13.31
C GLY A 78 6.22 3.52 -12.48
N VAL A 79 4.94 3.69 -12.82
CA VAL A 79 3.84 2.96 -12.19
C VAL A 79 2.90 2.41 -13.24
N GLU A 80 2.25 1.29 -12.94
CA GLU A 80 1.21 0.77 -13.79
C GLU A 80 0.02 1.75 -13.90
N ALA A 81 -0.53 1.86 -15.11
CA ALA A 81 -1.74 2.60 -15.43
C ALA A 81 -3.00 1.84 -14.98
N LEU A 82 -3.03 1.43 -13.71
CA LEU A 82 -4.18 0.75 -13.13
C LEU A 82 -5.38 1.70 -13.12
N LYS A 83 -6.54 1.20 -13.55
CA LYS A 83 -7.80 1.96 -13.53
C LYS A 83 -8.41 1.96 -12.13
N ILE A 84 -7.69 2.52 -11.14
CA ILE A 84 -8.01 2.42 -9.71
C ILE A 84 -9.46 2.84 -9.45
N ALA A 85 -9.89 4.00 -9.94
CA ALA A 85 -11.26 4.49 -9.77
C ALA A 85 -12.31 3.50 -10.31
N ALA A 86 -12.08 2.92 -11.50
CA ALA A 86 -12.98 1.92 -12.06
C ALA A 86 -12.97 0.61 -11.26
N MET A 87 -11.80 0.21 -10.75
CA MET A 87 -11.61 -0.98 -9.92
C MET A 87 -12.23 -0.83 -8.54
N THR A 88 -12.33 0.37 -7.97
CA THR A 88 -12.88 0.61 -6.63
C THR A 88 -14.35 1.03 -6.62
N ARG A 89 -15.02 1.03 -7.78
CA ARG A 89 -16.47 1.23 -7.86
C ARG A 89 -17.22 0.24 -6.97
N SER A 90 -18.38 0.68 -6.46
CA SER A 90 -19.30 -0.17 -5.70
C SER A 90 -19.75 -1.37 -6.54
N ALA A 91 -20.18 -2.44 -5.84
CA ALA A 91 -20.88 -3.52 -6.51
C ALA A 91 -22.17 -2.99 -7.16
N ARG A 92 -22.60 -3.60 -8.27
CA ARG A 92 -23.90 -3.30 -8.89
C ARG A 92 -25.05 -3.58 -7.91
N GLY A 93 -26.19 -2.91 -8.12
CA GLY A 93 -27.37 -2.99 -7.26
C GLY A 93 -27.55 -1.74 -6.41
N THR A 94 -28.63 -1.72 -5.63
CA THR A 94 -28.97 -0.62 -4.72
C THR A 94 -28.86 -1.09 -3.27
N VAL A 95 -29.19 -0.21 -2.31
CA VAL A 95 -29.26 -0.59 -0.89
C VAL A 95 -30.47 -1.50 -0.63
N ALA A 96 -31.60 -1.25 -1.31
CA ALA A 96 -32.82 -2.05 -1.19
C ALA A 96 -32.69 -3.41 -1.89
N GLU A 97 -32.02 -3.43 -3.05
CA GLU A 97 -31.78 -4.64 -3.83
C GLU A 97 -30.28 -4.79 -4.13
N PRO A 98 -29.51 -5.36 -3.18
CA PRO A 98 -28.08 -5.54 -3.34
C PRO A 98 -27.76 -6.54 -4.45
N GLY A 99 -26.72 -6.27 -5.23
CA GLY A 99 -26.22 -7.23 -6.22
C GLY A 99 -25.50 -8.43 -5.59
N ARG A 100 -24.82 -9.21 -6.43
CA ARG A 100 -24.07 -10.39 -5.96
C ARG A 100 -22.70 -9.99 -5.41
N ARG A 101 -22.23 -10.72 -4.38
CA ARG A 101 -20.88 -10.61 -3.80
C ARG A 101 -20.52 -9.20 -3.27
N VAL A 102 -21.50 -8.40 -2.83
CA VAL A 102 -21.29 -7.02 -2.31
C VAL A 102 -20.27 -6.99 -1.17
N ALA A 103 -20.38 -7.88 -0.19
CA ALA A 103 -19.46 -7.95 0.94
C ALA A 103 -18.01 -8.23 0.51
N ARG A 104 -17.81 -9.20 -0.40
CA ARG A 104 -16.49 -9.50 -0.99
C ARG A 104 -15.94 -8.31 -1.76
N LYS A 105 -16.76 -7.66 -2.59
CA LYS A 105 -16.35 -6.45 -3.34
C LYS A 105 -15.95 -5.32 -2.41
N ARG A 106 -16.71 -5.09 -1.34
CA ARG A 106 -16.39 -4.10 -0.30
C ARG A 106 -15.07 -4.42 0.41
N GLY A 107 -14.78 -5.70 0.66
CA GLY A 107 -13.49 -6.15 1.20
C GLY A 107 -12.34 -5.81 0.25
N LEU A 108 -12.45 -6.19 -1.03
CA LEU A 108 -11.47 -5.90 -2.05
C LEU A 108 -11.22 -4.39 -2.22
N ASN A 109 -12.29 -3.59 -2.30
CA ASN A 109 -12.18 -2.14 -2.42
C ASN A 109 -11.45 -1.52 -1.22
N ARG A 110 -11.71 -2.01 0.00
CA ARG A 110 -10.98 -1.56 1.20
C ARG A 110 -9.49 -1.91 1.11
N GLY A 111 -9.15 -3.09 0.62
CA GLY A 111 -7.75 -3.48 0.39
C GLY A 111 -7.04 -2.55 -0.61
N ILE A 112 -7.62 -2.38 -1.81
CA ILE A 112 -7.05 -1.52 -2.87
C ILE A 112 -6.82 -0.09 -2.37
N LEU A 113 -7.81 0.50 -1.68
CA LEU A 113 -7.70 1.86 -1.16
C LEU A 113 -6.68 1.96 -0.02
N ALA A 114 -6.56 0.94 0.82
CA ALA A 114 -5.58 0.91 1.90
C ALA A 114 -4.14 0.76 1.37
N SER A 115 -3.94 0.13 0.21
CA SER A 115 -2.61 -0.04 -0.40
C SER A 115 -2.03 1.23 -1.02
N GLY A 116 -2.82 2.30 -1.18
CA GLY A 116 -2.29 3.61 -1.58
C GLY A 116 -1.74 3.70 -3.00
N TRP A 117 -2.25 2.92 -3.94
CA TRP A 117 -1.71 2.82 -5.31
C TRP A 117 -1.63 4.16 -6.07
N GLY A 118 -2.41 5.17 -5.69
CA GLY A 118 -2.36 6.51 -6.29
C GLY A 118 -1.42 7.51 -5.62
N GLN A 119 -0.83 7.18 -4.47
CA GLN A 119 -0.03 8.13 -3.68
C GLN A 119 1.21 8.68 -4.40
N PRO A 120 1.94 7.89 -5.22
CA PRO A 120 3.06 8.44 -5.97
C PRO A 120 2.67 9.61 -6.89
N GLU A 121 1.48 9.57 -7.52
CA GLU A 121 1.02 10.62 -8.43
C GLU A 121 0.86 11.97 -7.73
N HIS A 122 0.31 11.96 -6.51
CA HIS A 122 0.10 13.17 -5.73
C HIS A 122 1.41 13.78 -5.21
N LYS A 123 2.43 12.95 -4.95
CA LYS A 123 3.70 13.39 -4.33
C LYS A 123 4.82 13.66 -5.34
N ALA A 124 4.73 13.07 -6.52
CA ALA A 124 5.70 13.20 -7.59
C ALA A 124 5.03 13.71 -8.88
N LEU A 125 4.21 14.75 -8.76
CA LEU A 125 3.57 15.43 -9.88
C LEU A 125 4.61 15.77 -10.97
N GLY A 126 4.29 15.42 -12.23
CA GLY A 126 5.20 15.60 -13.37
C GLY A 126 6.36 14.60 -13.48
N ARG A 127 6.57 13.76 -12.46
CA ARG A 127 7.65 12.75 -12.39
C ARG A 127 7.14 11.30 -12.42
N VAL A 128 5.82 11.08 -12.35
CA VAL A 128 5.20 9.75 -12.47
C VAL A 128 4.90 9.42 -13.93
N VAL A 129 5.32 8.22 -14.34
CA VAL A 129 5.13 7.70 -15.71
C VAL A 129 4.20 6.52 -15.66
N LYS A 130 3.17 6.56 -16.52
CA LYS A 130 2.17 5.51 -16.62
C LYS A 130 2.59 4.46 -17.64
N VAL A 131 2.80 3.23 -17.18
CA VAL A 131 3.11 2.08 -18.02
C VAL A 131 1.85 1.23 -18.19
N ASN A 132 1.65 0.69 -19.40
CA ASN A 132 0.54 -0.21 -19.66
C ASN A 132 0.68 -1.46 -18.76
N PRO A 133 -0.30 -1.77 -17.88
CA PRO A 133 -0.21 -2.91 -16.98
C PRO A 133 -0.27 -4.29 -17.67
N ARG A 134 -0.51 -4.31 -18.99
CA ARG A 134 -0.73 -5.57 -19.70
C ARG A 134 0.61 -6.28 -19.89
N TYR A 135 0.68 -7.52 -19.43
CA TYR A 135 1.81 -8.45 -19.59
C TYR A 135 3.11 -8.06 -18.88
N THR A 136 3.14 -6.98 -18.11
CA THR A 136 4.31 -6.54 -17.30
C THR A 136 4.79 -7.61 -16.33
N SER A 137 3.88 -8.45 -15.82
CA SER A 137 4.23 -9.56 -14.92
C SER A 137 4.50 -10.89 -15.63
N GLN A 138 4.44 -10.92 -16.97
CA GLN A 138 4.58 -12.14 -17.80
C GLN A 138 5.70 -12.01 -18.84
N THR A 139 6.27 -10.82 -18.94
CA THR A 139 7.36 -10.49 -19.86
C THR A 139 8.68 -10.63 -19.13
N ARG A 140 9.77 -10.81 -19.87
CA ARG A 140 11.12 -10.51 -19.38
C ARG A 140 11.82 -9.71 -20.47
N ASN A 141 11.88 -8.39 -20.31
CA ASN A 141 12.27 -7.46 -21.36
C ASN A 141 13.65 -7.76 -21.94
N THR A 142 14.61 -8.23 -21.13
CA THR A 142 15.96 -8.56 -21.59
C THR A 142 15.98 -9.66 -22.67
N CYS A 143 15.01 -10.60 -22.67
CA CYS A 143 14.87 -11.57 -23.78
C CYS A 143 13.64 -11.33 -24.66
N GLY A 144 12.76 -10.38 -24.30
CA GLY A 144 11.53 -10.07 -25.03
C GLY A 144 10.42 -11.13 -24.94
N HIS A 145 10.66 -12.29 -24.33
CA HIS A 145 9.64 -13.33 -24.23
C HIS A 145 8.52 -12.96 -23.27
N THR A 146 7.28 -13.17 -23.71
CA THR A 146 6.06 -12.97 -22.92
C THR A 146 5.27 -14.27 -22.87
N ALA A 147 5.15 -14.87 -21.68
CA ALA A 147 4.37 -16.08 -21.49
C ALA A 147 3.69 -16.09 -20.12
N ARG A 148 2.41 -16.48 -20.10
CA ARG A 148 1.61 -16.57 -18.87
C ARG A 148 2.23 -17.58 -17.90
N GLU A 149 2.75 -18.66 -18.45
CA GLU A 149 3.43 -19.76 -17.76
C GLU A 149 4.70 -19.28 -17.05
N SER A 150 5.29 -18.14 -17.47
CA SER A 150 6.45 -17.58 -16.80
C SER A 150 6.14 -16.99 -15.43
N ARG A 151 4.86 -16.72 -15.13
CA ARG A 151 4.40 -16.34 -13.80
C ARG A 151 3.77 -17.54 -13.10
N GLU A 152 4.60 -18.33 -12.44
CA GLU A 152 4.19 -19.54 -11.72
C GLU A 152 3.30 -19.23 -10.52
N SER A 153 3.53 -18.10 -9.83
CA SER A 153 2.72 -17.68 -8.69
C SER A 153 2.72 -16.16 -8.50
N GLN A 154 2.10 -15.70 -7.41
CA GLN A 154 2.18 -14.29 -7.01
C GLN A 154 3.62 -13.87 -6.71
N ALA A 155 4.47 -14.77 -6.20
CA ALA A 155 5.82 -14.46 -5.76
C ALA A 155 6.90 -14.97 -6.70
N LEU A 156 6.63 -15.97 -7.54
CA LEU A 156 7.64 -16.63 -8.37
C LEU A 156 7.46 -16.32 -9.85
N PHE A 157 8.56 -15.93 -10.49
CA PHE A 157 8.68 -15.78 -11.93
C PHE A 157 9.83 -16.65 -12.44
N ARG A 158 9.58 -17.39 -13.52
CA ARG A 158 10.57 -18.18 -14.25
C ARG A 158 10.33 -18.03 -15.75
N CYS A 159 11.18 -17.31 -16.46
CA CYS A 159 11.06 -17.18 -17.91
C CYS A 159 11.24 -18.54 -18.58
N VAL A 160 10.22 -19.00 -19.31
CA VAL A 160 10.25 -20.31 -19.99
C VAL A 160 11.18 -20.34 -21.21
N ALA A 161 11.59 -19.18 -21.73
CA ALA A 161 12.49 -19.10 -22.88
C ALA A 161 13.98 -19.04 -22.51
N CYS A 162 14.34 -18.30 -21.45
CA CYS A 162 15.74 -18.08 -21.06
C CYS A 162 16.11 -18.61 -19.67
N GLY A 163 15.16 -19.18 -18.93
CA GLY A 163 15.38 -19.77 -17.60
C GLY A 163 15.59 -18.77 -16.46
N HIS A 164 15.51 -17.46 -16.72
CA HIS A 164 15.67 -16.43 -15.68
C HIS A 164 14.63 -16.60 -14.57
N GLN A 165 15.07 -16.52 -13.31
CA GLN A 165 14.21 -16.66 -12.13
C GLN A 165 14.35 -15.45 -11.22
N ASP A 166 13.23 -14.95 -10.74
CA ASP A 166 13.17 -13.85 -9.78
C ASP A 166 11.84 -13.86 -9.02
N ASN A 167 11.69 -12.95 -8.06
CA ASN A 167 10.39 -12.58 -7.55
C ASN A 167 9.56 -11.89 -8.65
N ALA A 168 8.29 -12.27 -8.78
CA ALA A 168 7.42 -11.75 -9.85
C ALA A 168 7.23 -10.22 -9.79
N ASP A 169 7.15 -9.64 -8.59
CA ASP A 169 6.99 -8.19 -8.43
C ASP A 169 8.31 -7.45 -8.73
N VAL A 170 9.46 -8.06 -8.42
CA VAL A 170 10.79 -7.50 -8.77
C VAL A 170 11.02 -7.54 -10.28
N ASN A 171 10.69 -8.66 -10.92
CA ASN A 171 10.75 -8.77 -12.39
C ASN A 171 9.85 -7.72 -13.04
N ALA A 172 8.59 -7.59 -12.58
CA ALA A 172 7.67 -6.59 -13.10
C ALA A 172 8.19 -5.15 -12.91
N ALA A 173 8.79 -4.83 -11.76
CA ALA A 173 9.37 -3.52 -11.51
C ALA A 173 10.54 -3.20 -12.45
N ARG A 174 11.41 -4.19 -12.71
CA ARG A 174 12.50 -4.07 -13.70
C ARG A 174 11.96 -3.90 -15.11
N ASP A 175 10.97 -4.69 -15.50
CA ASP A 175 10.34 -4.57 -16.81
C ASP A 175 9.68 -3.20 -17.02
N ILE A 176 9.04 -2.64 -15.98
CA ILE A 176 8.48 -1.29 -16.02
C ILE A 176 9.60 -0.26 -16.22
N ALA A 177 10.71 -0.36 -15.48
CA ALA A 177 11.86 0.53 -15.60
C ALA A 177 12.53 0.43 -16.99
N ASP A 178 12.64 -0.78 -17.53
CA ASP A 178 13.24 -1.07 -18.83
C ASP A 178 12.33 -0.80 -20.03
N SER A 179 11.03 -0.60 -19.80
CA SER A 179 10.09 -0.27 -20.86
C SER A 179 10.49 1.05 -21.56
N PRO A 180 10.13 1.27 -22.84
CA PRO A 180 10.38 2.54 -23.51
C PRO A 180 9.82 3.75 -22.74
N ALA A 181 8.69 3.59 -22.05
CA ALA A 181 8.12 4.60 -21.18
C ALA A 181 9.02 4.89 -19.96
N GLY A 182 9.60 3.86 -19.33
CA GLY A 182 10.57 4.02 -18.25
C GLY A 182 11.89 4.66 -18.69
N ARG A 183 12.43 4.22 -19.84
CA ARG A 183 13.71 4.71 -20.40
C ARG A 183 13.64 6.12 -20.97
N ALA A 184 12.53 6.53 -21.58
CA ALA A 184 12.35 7.87 -22.17
C ALA A 184 12.52 9.01 -21.15
N VAL A 185 12.47 8.70 -19.85
CA VAL A 185 12.51 9.69 -18.79
C VAL A 185 13.91 9.84 -18.19
N ALA A 186 14.73 8.79 -18.25
CA ALA A 186 16.16 8.90 -17.94
C ALA A 186 16.92 9.77 -18.97
N ALA A 187 16.39 9.88 -20.20
CA ALA A 187 17.02 10.61 -21.30
C ALA A 187 16.74 12.12 -21.32
N ARG A 188 15.73 12.63 -20.58
CA ARG A 188 15.50 14.08 -20.45
C ARG A 188 16.38 14.66 -19.35
N GLY A 189 17.68 14.75 -19.63
CA GLY A 189 18.67 15.49 -18.83
C GLY A 189 18.46 17.01 -18.86
N GLY A 190 17.30 17.49 -18.44
CA GLY A 190 17.05 18.90 -18.16
C GLY A 190 17.12 19.13 -16.66
N SER A 191 17.98 20.06 -16.23
CA SER A 191 18.10 20.49 -14.83
C SER A 191 16.73 20.93 -14.28
N ILE A 192 16.11 20.09 -13.45
CA ILE A 192 14.94 20.49 -12.66
C ILE A 192 15.48 21.37 -11.53
N SER A 193 15.31 22.69 -11.66
CA SER A 193 15.63 23.63 -10.58
C SER A 193 14.93 23.19 -9.28
N PRO A 194 15.64 23.04 -8.17
CA PRO A 194 15.00 22.76 -6.90
C PRO A 194 14.24 24.01 -6.47
N GLY A 195 12.92 24.02 -6.68
CA GLY A 195 12.04 24.96 -6.00
C GLY A 195 12.25 24.88 -4.47
N PRO A 196 11.96 25.94 -3.72
CA PRO A 196 12.35 26.05 -2.31
C PRO A 196 11.68 24.95 -1.50
N THR A 197 12.49 23.96 -1.13
CA THR A 197 12.14 22.99 -0.13
C THR A 197 12.25 23.66 1.24
N ASN A 198 11.12 23.89 1.90
CA ASN A 198 11.12 23.90 3.37
C ASN A 198 11.54 22.49 3.81
N ARG A 199 12.86 22.27 3.86
CA ARG A 199 13.48 21.06 4.37
C ARG A 199 13.41 21.17 5.88
N GLU A 200 12.51 20.43 6.49
CA GLU A 200 12.62 20.11 7.90
C GLU A 200 14.02 19.51 8.13
N PRO A 201 14.84 20.05 9.04
CA PRO A 201 16.21 19.61 9.20
C PRO A 201 16.21 18.13 9.58
N GLN A 202 16.96 17.34 8.81
CA GLN A 202 17.27 15.97 9.20
C GLN A 202 18.02 16.04 10.53
N LEU A 203 17.48 15.36 11.54
CA LEU A 203 18.12 15.20 12.85
C LEU A 203 19.36 14.30 12.67
N LEU A 204 20.42 14.88 12.11
CA LEU A 204 21.77 14.33 12.15
C LEU A 204 22.32 14.62 13.55
N LEU A 205 22.59 13.53 14.26
CA LEU A 205 23.76 13.32 15.13
C LEU A 205 24.47 14.61 15.54
N LEU A 206 24.16 15.14 16.72
CA LEU A 206 25.06 16.04 17.42
C LEU A 206 26.00 15.19 18.29
N PRO A 207 27.33 15.26 18.09
CA PRO A 207 28.27 14.84 19.11
C PRO A 207 28.30 15.90 20.22
N GLY A 208 28.24 15.42 21.45
CA GLY A 208 28.37 16.18 22.70
C GLY A 208 28.33 15.21 23.86
#